data_AF-A0A9Q1MP28-F1
#
_entry.id   AF-A0A9Q1MP28-F1
#
_cell.length_a   1.000
_cell.length_b   1.000
_cell.length_c   1.000
_cell.angle_alpha   90.00
_cell.angle_beta   90.00
_cell.angle_gamma   90.00
#
_symmetry.space_group_name_H-M   'P 1'
#
loop_
_entity.id
_entity.type
_entity.pdbx_description
1 polymer ?
#
loop_
_entity_poly.entity_id
_entity_poly.type
_entity_poly.pdbx_seq_one_letter_code
_entity_poly.pdbx_strand_id
1 'polypeptide(L)'
;MATTKMLMMLIMAAILFCSHQQAIVAREVDMSIDFSPAPKSSCSASDQKQVKKCMTEIFSAKACCPTFKRILGTSCPCYKYAEDLDNQMLITIEAYCDVDSPNPCKNVQVIKLSKEEE
;
A
#
# COMPACT_ATOMS: atom_id res chain seq x y z
N MET A 1 -45.29 -3.34 29.74
CA MET A 1 -43.90 -3.89 29.75
C MET A 1 -43.44 -4.49 28.43
N ALA A 2 -44.32 -4.84 27.48
CA ALA A 2 -43.90 -5.32 26.15
C ALA A 2 -43.54 -4.19 25.16
N THR A 3 -44.14 -3.01 25.31
CA THR A 3 -43.98 -1.87 24.40
C THR A 3 -42.65 -1.13 24.54
N THR A 4 -42.10 -0.99 25.75
CA THR A 4 -40.77 -0.39 25.96
C THR A 4 -39.63 -1.26 25.42
N LYS A 5 -39.81 -2.59 25.43
CA LYS A 5 -38.85 -3.56 24.89
C LYS A 5 -38.83 -3.56 23.35
N MET A 6 -39.99 -3.40 22.72
CA MET A 6 -40.09 -3.18 21.27
C MET A 6 -39.49 -1.83 20.85
N LEU A 7 -39.72 -0.76 21.63
CA LEU A 7 -39.18 0.58 21.36
C LEU A 7 -37.64 0.59 21.41
N MET A 8 -37.04 -0.07 22.41
CA MET A 8 -35.57 -0.19 22.54
C MET A 8 -34.94 -0.94 21.36
N MET A 9 -35.59 -2.00 20.83
CA MET A 9 -35.07 -2.74 19.66
C MET A 9 -35.12 -1.90 18.37
N LEU A 10 -36.17 -1.11 18.16
CA LEU A 10 -36.29 -0.23 17.00
C LEU A 10 -35.22 0.88 16.98
N ILE A 11 -34.87 1.42 18.15
CA ILE A 11 -33.81 2.45 18.28
C ILE A 11 -32.43 1.87 17.95
N MET A 12 -32.12 0.66 18.41
CA MET A 12 -30.83 0.00 18.13
C MET A 12 -30.65 -0.33 16.64
N ALA A 13 -31.73 -0.74 15.95
CA ALA A 13 -31.71 -0.97 14.51
C ALA A 13 -31.45 0.34 13.74
N ALA A 14 -32.12 1.43 14.09
CA ALA A 14 -31.93 2.72 13.43
C ALA A 14 -30.48 3.24 13.55
N ILE A 15 -29.83 3.07 14.72
CA ILE A 15 -28.42 3.45 14.91
C ILE A 15 -27.47 2.63 14.03
N LEU A 16 -27.73 1.31 13.87
CA LEU A 16 -26.97 0.44 12.98
C LEU A 16 -27.14 0.84 11.50
N PHE A 17 -28.36 1.17 11.07
CA PHE A 17 -28.62 1.65 9.71
C PHE A 17 -28.01 3.05 9.46
N CYS A 18 -28.06 3.97 10.43
CA CYS A 18 -27.45 5.30 10.33
C CYS A 18 -25.91 5.27 10.39
N SER A 19 -25.30 4.20 10.89
CA SER A 19 -23.84 4.02 10.85
C SER A 19 -23.33 3.71 9.44
N HIS A 20 -24.20 3.25 8.53
CA HIS A 20 -23.83 2.91 7.16
C HIS A 20 -24.04 4.05 6.15
N GLN A 21 -24.71 5.14 6.55
CA GLN A 21 -25.04 6.24 5.63
C GLN A 21 -24.26 7.54 5.87
N GLN A 22 -23.17 7.50 6.65
CA GLN A 22 -22.23 8.62 6.71
C GLN A 22 -21.24 8.58 5.53
N ALA A 23 -21.78 8.76 4.33
CA ALA A 23 -21.02 9.17 3.14
C ALA A 23 -21.82 10.27 2.42
N ILE A 24 -21.83 11.43 3.07
CA ILE A 24 -21.57 12.76 2.51
C ILE A 24 -22.28 13.07 1.17
N VAL A 25 -23.28 13.94 1.34
CA VAL A 25 -23.83 14.85 0.34
C VAL A 25 -22.71 15.72 -0.26
N ALA A 26 -22.67 15.78 -1.59
CA ALA A 26 -22.18 16.84 -2.47
C ALA A 26 -21.00 17.72 -2.02
N ARG A 27 -19.86 17.55 -2.69
CA ARG A 27 -19.08 18.67 -3.24
C ARG A 27 -18.62 18.34 -4.67
N GLU A 28 -19.31 18.96 -5.61
CA GLU A 28 -18.77 19.33 -6.93
C GLU A 28 -18.28 20.79 -6.86
N VAL A 29 -17.50 21.21 -7.87
CA VAL A 29 -16.71 22.47 -8.03
C VAL A 29 -15.25 22.29 -7.59
N ASP A 30 -14.20 22.63 -8.34
CA ASP A 30 -13.92 22.95 -9.75
C ASP A 30 -12.39 23.24 -9.77
N MET A 31 -11.77 23.07 -10.93
CA MET A 31 -10.53 23.73 -11.35
C MET A 31 -9.17 23.24 -10.80
N SER A 32 -8.50 22.49 -11.67
CA SER A 32 -7.15 22.77 -12.18
C SER A 32 -6.03 23.10 -11.19
N ILE A 33 -5.28 22.07 -10.80
CA ILE A 33 -3.81 22.15 -10.83
C ILE A 33 -3.34 20.86 -11.48
N ASP A 34 -2.93 20.94 -12.74
CA ASP A 34 -2.09 19.94 -13.40
C ASP A 34 -0.71 19.97 -12.72
N PHE A 35 -0.66 19.50 -11.47
CA PHE A 35 0.61 19.12 -10.87
C PHE A 35 0.90 17.78 -11.52
N SER A 36 1.44 17.82 -12.74
CA SER A 36 1.98 16.63 -13.38
C SER A 36 2.88 15.97 -12.34
N PRO A 37 2.43 14.86 -11.70
CA PRO A 37 3.26 14.22 -10.72
C PRO A 37 4.44 13.72 -11.55
N ALA A 38 5.66 14.16 -11.21
CA ALA A 38 6.88 13.56 -11.73
C ALA A 38 6.60 12.07 -11.93
N PRO A 39 6.72 11.55 -13.17
CA PRO A 39 6.05 10.33 -13.60
C PRO A 39 6.17 9.33 -12.48
N LYS A 40 5.05 8.96 -11.83
CA LYS A 40 5.06 8.01 -10.71
C LYS A 40 5.93 6.87 -11.20
N SER A 41 7.16 6.77 -10.68
CA SER A 41 8.15 5.88 -11.27
C SER A 41 7.60 4.50 -11.00
N SER A 42 6.90 3.91 -11.96
CA SER A 42 6.24 2.63 -11.75
C SER A 42 7.33 1.56 -11.77
N CYS A 43 7.05 0.42 -11.15
CA CYS A 43 7.93 -0.71 -11.37
C CYS A 43 7.92 -1.04 -12.86
N SER A 44 9.09 -1.05 -13.51
CA SER A 44 9.16 -1.25 -14.96
C SER A 44 8.58 -2.62 -15.34
N ALA A 45 8.02 -2.78 -16.54
CA ALA A 45 7.48 -4.07 -16.98
C ALA A 45 8.53 -5.19 -16.94
N SER A 46 9.80 -4.85 -17.21
CA SER A 46 10.92 -5.79 -17.11
C SER A 46 11.18 -6.22 -15.67
N ASP A 47 11.14 -5.27 -14.72
CA ASP A 47 11.36 -5.56 -13.31
C ASP A 47 10.17 -6.32 -12.70
N GLN A 48 8.94 -5.97 -13.06
CA GLN A 48 7.74 -6.71 -12.68
C GLN A 48 7.83 -8.18 -13.12
N LYS A 49 8.27 -8.45 -14.35
CA LYS A 49 8.43 -9.81 -14.85
C LYS A 49 9.48 -10.59 -14.06
N GLN A 50 10.61 -9.96 -13.72
CA GLN A 50 11.67 -10.59 -12.92
C GLN A 50 11.21 -10.87 -11.48
N VAL A 51 10.57 -9.88 -10.84
CA VAL A 51 10.03 -10.00 -9.47
C VAL A 51 8.98 -11.09 -9.41
N LYS A 52 7.98 -11.05 -10.31
CA LYS A 52 6.91 -12.05 -10.36
C LYS A 52 7.49 -13.46 -10.53
N LYS A 53 8.42 -13.65 -11.47
CA LYS A 53 9.08 -14.94 -11.68
C LYS A 53 9.73 -15.44 -10.38
N CYS A 54 10.51 -14.59 -9.74
CA CYS A 54 11.23 -14.94 -8.53
C CYS A 54 10.32 -15.19 -7.31
N MET A 55 9.13 -14.56 -7.25
CA MET A 55 8.15 -14.83 -6.20
C MET A 55 7.38 -16.13 -6.41
N THR A 56 7.17 -16.55 -7.67
CA THR A 56 6.41 -17.77 -7.97
C THR A 56 7.26 -19.04 -7.98
N GLU A 57 8.56 -18.94 -8.25
CA GLU A 57 9.47 -20.09 -8.33
C GLU A 57 10.27 -20.27 -7.02
N ILE A 58 9.62 -20.79 -5.96
CA ILE A 58 10.16 -20.95 -4.57
C ILE A 58 11.60 -21.51 -4.51
N PHE A 59 11.93 -22.52 -5.31
CA PHE A 59 13.26 -23.16 -5.30
C PHE A 59 14.38 -22.25 -5.80
N SER A 60 14.04 -21.14 -6.46
CA SER A 60 14.98 -20.16 -6.98
C SER A 60 15.20 -18.98 -6.05
N ALA A 61 14.61 -18.93 -4.85
CA ALA A 61 14.77 -17.83 -3.90
C ALA A 61 16.25 -17.46 -3.68
N LYS A 62 17.14 -18.45 -3.57
CA LYS A 62 18.59 -18.24 -3.45
C LYS A 62 19.23 -17.61 -4.70
N ALA A 63 18.80 -18.03 -5.88
CA ALA A 63 19.22 -17.43 -7.16
C ALA A 63 18.58 -16.05 -7.40
N CYS A 64 17.47 -15.76 -6.73
CA CYS A 64 16.71 -14.52 -6.85
C CYS A 64 17.15 -13.43 -5.88
N CYS A 65 17.95 -13.73 -4.85
CA CYS A 65 18.45 -12.73 -3.91
C CYS A 65 19.16 -11.53 -4.58
N PRO A 66 20.04 -11.70 -5.60
CA PRO A 66 20.62 -10.55 -6.30
C PRO A 66 19.58 -9.69 -7.02
N THR A 67 18.53 -10.31 -7.58
CA THR A 67 17.42 -9.62 -8.23
C THR A 67 16.60 -8.83 -7.22
N PHE A 68 16.26 -9.44 -6.08
CA PHE A 68 15.51 -8.76 -5.03
C PHE A 68 16.29 -7.62 -4.39
N LYS A 69 17.57 -7.81 -4.06
CA LYS A 69 18.42 -6.72 -3.55
C LYS A 69 18.49 -5.55 -4.54
N ARG A 70 18.68 -5.83 -5.83
CA ARG A 70 18.78 -4.80 -6.88
C ARG A 70 17.46 -4.07 -7.11
N ILE A 71 16.34 -4.78 -7.18
CA ILE A 71 15.04 -4.22 -7.58
C ILE A 71 14.24 -3.77 -6.34
N LEU A 72 13.97 -4.68 -5.41
CA LEU A 72 13.14 -4.41 -4.24
C LEU A 72 13.87 -3.62 -3.16
N GLY A 73 15.21 -3.75 -3.08
CA GLY A 73 16.01 -2.97 -2.12
C GLY A 73 16.20 -1.50 -2.50
N THR A 74 15.89 -1.10 -3.74
CA THR A 74 16.13 0.26 -4.26
C THR A 74 14.87 0.98 -4.73
N SER A 75 13.82 0.25 -5.11
CA SER A 75 12.60 0.80 -5.69
C SER A 75 11.38 0.51 -4.84
N CYS A 76 10.88 1.53 -4.14
CA CYS A 76 9.60 1.44 -3.42
C CYS A 76 8.40 1.04 -4.30
N PRO A 77 8.26 1.54 -5.53
CA PRO A 77 7.22 1.09 -6.46
C PRO A 77 7.30 -0.41 -6.79
N CYS A 78 8.50 -0.97 -6.95
CA CYS A 78 8.66 -2.41 -7.14
C CYS A 78 8.46 -3.20 -5.84
N TYR A 79 8.84 -2.63 -4.70
CA TYR A 79 8.56 -3.20 -3.39
C TYR A 79 7.06 -3.39 -3.17
N LYS A 80 6.25 -2.35 -3.40
CA LYS A 80 4.80 -2.42 -3.32
C LYS A 80 4.20 -3.43 -4.29
N TYR A 81 4.73 -3.49 -5.52
CA TYR A 81 4.31 -4.52 -6.47
C TYR A 81 4.55 -5.95 -5.94
N ALA A 82 5.68 -6.20 -5.28
CA ALA A 82 5.95 -7.49 -4.66
C ALA A 82 5.03 -7.77 -3.46
N GLU A 83 4.77 -6.76 -2.63
CA GLU A 83 3.84 -6.84 -1.50
C GLU A 83 2.41 -7.18 -1.98
N ASP A 84 1.96 -6.56 -3.07
CA ASP A 84 0.66 -6.81 -3.71
C ASP A 84 0.57 -8.21 -4.35
N LEU A 85 1.71 -8.79 -4.77
CA LEU A 85 1.75 -10.14 -5.33
C LEU A 85 1.55 -11.21 -4.24
N ASP A 86 2.37 -11.16 -3.19
CA ASP A 86 2.26 -12.04 -2.02
C ASP A 86 3.15 -11.51 -0.89
N ASN A 87 2.52 -10.82 0.06
CA ASN A 87 3.21 -10.24 1.22
C ASN A 87 3.89 -11.31 2.11
N GLN A 88 3.32 -12.51 2.25
CA GLN A 88 3.95 -13.56 3.08
C GLN A 88 5.21 -14.13 2.41
N MET A 89 5.16 -14.30 1.09
CA MET A 89 6.31 -14.69 0.30
C MET A 89 7.41 -13.63 0.36
N LEU A 90 7.05 -12.34 0.25
CA LEU A 90 8.00 -11.23 0.32
C LEU A 90 8.76 -11.21 1.65
N ILE A 91 8.07 -11.32 2.78
CA ILE A 91 8.68 -11.38 4.12
C ILE A 91 9.66 -12.56 4.21
N THR A 92 9.25 -13.73 3.70
CA THR A 92 10.09 -14.94 3.71
C THR A 92 11.37 -14.74 2.88
N ILE A 93 11.25 -14.10 1.73
CA ILE A 93 12.38 -13.80 0.84
C ILE A 93 13.32 -12.77 1.47
N GLU A 94 12.79 -11.73 2.12
CA GLU A 94 13.61 -10.73 2.81
C GLU A 94 14.46 -11.35 3.91
N ALA A 95 13.86 -12.23 4.71
CA ALA A 95 14.55 -12.98 5.75
C ALA A 95 15.58 -13.97 5.16
N TYR A 96 15.32 -14.52 3.98
CA TYR A 96 16.21 -15.48 3.35
C TYR A 96 17.40 -14.83 2.62
N CYS A 97 17.20 -13.64 2.06
CA CYS A 97 18.17 -12.96 1.21
C CYS A 97 19.03 -11.91 1.93
N ASP A 98 18.90 -11.76 3.25
CA ASP A 98 19.58 -10.75 4.07
C ASP A 98 19.55 -9.37 3.39
N VAL A 99 18.34 -8.89 3.07
CA VAL A 99 18.18 -7.62 2.35
C VAL A 99 18.46 -6.48 3.34
N ASP A 100 19.65 -5.88 3.22
CA ASP A 100 20.19 -4.86 4.15
C ASP A 100 19.30 -3.62 4.33
N SER A 101 18.34 -3.40 3.43
CA SER A 101 17.25 -2.43 3.53
C SER A 101 15.94 -3.12 3.19
N PRO A 102 15.24 -3.72 4.16
CA PRO A 102 14.10 -4.58 3.89
C PRO A 102 12.88 -3.82 3.38
N ASN A 103 12.92 -2.48 3.30
CA ASN A 103 11.84 -1.71 2.68
C ASN A 103 12.32 -0.31 2.26
N PRO A 104 12.55 -0.04 0.96
CA PRO A 104 12.97 1.28 0.48
C PRO A 104 11.86 2.34 0.59
N CYS A 105 10.62 1.97 0.89
CA CYS A 105 9.52 2.92 1.09
C CYS A 105 9.57 3.63 2.44
N LYS A 106 10.31 3.12 3.44
CA LYS A 106 10.30 3.66 4.81
C LYS A 106 11.11 4.96 4.99
N ASN A 107 12.01 5.30 4.06
CA ASN A 107 12.92 6.45 4.21
C ASN A 107 12.59 7.67 3.31
N VAL A 108 11.47 7.67 2.58
CA VAL A 108 11.15 8.75 1.62
C VAL A 108 10.54 9.99 2.30
N GLN A 109 10.27 9.96 3.61
CA GLN A 109 9.59 11.07 4.33
C GLN A 109 10.49 12.03 5.12
N VAL A 110 11.83 11.96 5.06
CA VAL A 110 12.68 12.79 5.94
C VAL A 110 13.23 14.06 5.27
N ILE A 111 13.12 14.23 3.95
CA ILE A 111 13.70 15.40 3.26
C ILE A 111 12.60 16.22 2.57
N LYS A 112 11.72 16.86 3.34
CA LYS A 112 10.92 18.01 2.85
C LYS A 112 10.27 18.88 3.94
N LEU A 113 10.86 18.94 5.14
CA LEU A 113 10.52 19.95 6.16
C LEU A 113 11.80 20.63 6.66
N SER A 114 12.57 21.23 5.76
CA SER A 114 13.66 22.14 6.13
C SER A 114 13.92 23.14 5.02
N LYS A 115 12.89 23.86 4.57
CA LYS A 115 13.12 25.12 3.87
C LYS A 115 11.90 26.02 3.95
N GLU A 116 12.19 27.26 4.37
CA GLU A 116 11.34 28.47 4.35
C GLU A 116 10.20 28.43 5.39
N GLU A 117 10.05 29.41 6.28
CA GLU A 117 10.37 30.84 6.17
C GLU A 117 10.85 31.45 7.50
N GLU A 118 11.56 32.56 7.28
CA GLU A 118 12.26 33.53 8.13
C GLU A 118 11.41 34.21 9.22
#